data_AF-A0A853V0L8-F1
#
_entry.id   AF-A0A853V0L8-F1
#
_cell.length_a   1.000
_cell.length_b   1.000
_cell.length_c   1.000
_cell.angle_alpha   90.00
_cell.angle_beta   90.00
_cell.angle_gamma   90.00
#
_symmetry.space_group_name_H-M   'P 1'
#
loop_
_entity.id
_entity.type
_entity.pdbx_description
1 polymer ?
#
loop_
_entity_poly.entity_id
_entity_poly.type
_entity_poly.pdbx_seq_one_letter_code
_entity_poly.pdbx_strand_id
1 'polypeptide(L)' 'MKIVAYTSGFIATVLFLFNILRFVFAWFEARFHLNFGIDLLLHNSYVIYGALIGFAIAMITMTITEDYLDESDRI' A
#
# COMPACT_ATOMS: atom_id res chain seq x y z
N MET A 1 19.27 3.15 -9.92
CA MET A 1 18.50 2.46 -8.86
C MET A 1 17.76 3.40 -7.91
N LYS A 2 18.29 4.59 -7.57
CA LYS A 2 17.61 5.56 -6.69
C LYS A 2 16.16 5.92 -7.11
N ILE A 3 15.91 6.11 -8.41
CA ILE A 3 14.56 6.39 -8.95
C ILE A 3 13.58 5.23 -8.67
N VAL A 4 14.05 3.98 -8.76
CA VAL A 4 13.22 2.80 -8.48
C VAL A 4 12.84 2.75 -7.00
N ALA A 5 13.78 3.02 -6.10
CA ALA A 5 13.51 3.10 -4.65
C ALA A 5 12.51 4.21 -4.29
N TYR A 6 12.66 5.41 -4.88
CA TYR A 6 11.69 6.49 -4.67
C TYR A 6 10.30 6.15 -5.21
N THR A 7 10.24 5.50 -6.37
CA THR A 7 8.97 5.12 -7.00
C THR A 7 8.26 4.02 -6.21
N SER A 8 9.00 3.00 -5.75
CA SER A 8 8.43 1.93 -4.92
C SER A 8 7.99 2.46 -3.55
N GLY A 9 8.75 3.36 -2.93
CA GLY A 9 8.35 4.03 -1.69
C GLY A 9 7.09 4.90 -1.84
N PHE A 10 6.97 5.62 -2.95
CA PHE A 10 5.74 6.36 -3.26
C PHE A 10 4.54 5.43 -3.43
N ILE A 11 4.69 4.34 -4.19
CA ILE A 11 3.63 3.34 -4.38
C ILE A 11 3.23 2.71 -3.04
N ALA A 12 4.20 2.33 -2.20
CA ALA A 12 3.94 1.78 -0.87
C ALA A 12 3.16 2.77 0.01
N THR A 13 3.53 4.05 -0.03
CA THR A 13 2.83 5.12 0.72
C THR A 13 1.39 5.28 0.26
N VAL A 14 1.14 5.28 -1.06
CA VAL A 14 -0.22 5.37 -1.61
C VAL A 14 -1.07 4.17 -1.19
N LEU A 15 -0.52 2.95 -1.28
CA LEU A 15 -1.21 1.73 -0.87
C LEU A 15 -1.50 1.69 0.64
N PHE A 16 -0.59 2.21 1.46
CA PHE A 16 -0.78 2.33 2.89
C PHE A 16 -1.89 3.33 3.23
N LEU A 17 -1.85 4.53 2.65
CA LEU A 17 -2.88 5.55 2.84
C LEU A 17 -4.26 5.06 2.38
N PHE A 18 -4.32 4.37 1.24
CA PHE A 18 -5.54 3.74 0.75
C PHE A 18 -6.13 2.77 1.79
N ASN A 19 -5.31 1.91 2.39
CA ASN A 19 -5.77 0.98 3.43
C ASN A 19 -6.22 1.71 4.72
N ILE A 20 -5.58 2.80 5.11
CA ILE A 20 -6.02 3.63 6.25
C ILE A 20 -7.39 4.25 5.98
N LEU A 21 -7.54 4.96 4.85
CA LEU A 21 -8.81 5.61 4.49
C LEU A 21 -9.94 4.59 4.44
N ARG A 22 -9.65 3.42 3.84
CA ARG A 22 -10.57 2.30 3.79
C ARG A 22 -11.01 1.85 5.18
N PHE A 23 -10.07 1.63 6.11
CA PHE A 23 -10.39 1.25 7.48
C PHE A 23 -11.26 2.30 8.18
N VAL A 24 -10.92 3.59 8.02
CA VAL A 24 -11.69 4.70 8.58
C VAL A 24 -13.12 4.72 8.04
N PHE A 25 -13.30 4.60 6.72
CA PHE A 25 -14.64 4.58 6.13
C PHE A 25 -15.48 3.41 6.61
N ALA A 26 -14.92 2.19 6.65
CA ALA A 26 -15.62 1.03 7.19
C ALA A 26 -16.05 1.22 8.65
N TRP A 27 -15.16 1.79 9.46
CA TRP A 27 -15.46 2.08 10.85
C TRP A 27 -16.59 3.12 10.98
N PHE A 28 -16.58 4.17 10.16
CA PHE A 28 -17.66 5.16 10.12
C PHE A 28 -18.99 4.57 9.64
N GLU A 29 -19.00 3.75 8.58
CA GLU A 29 -20.21 3.05 8.11
C GLU A 29 -20.80 2.18 9.21
N ALA A 30 -19.97 1.36 9.86
CA ALA A 30 -20.39 0.50 10.95
C ALA A 30 -20.90 1.28 12.18
N ARG A 31 -20.23 2.40 12.52
CA ARG A 31 -20.56 3.17 13.73
C ARG A 31 -21.82 4.01 13.61
N PHE A 32 -22.06 4.59 12.42
CA PHE A 32 -23.14 5.52 12.17
C PHE A 32 -24.28 4.92 11.33
N HIS A 33 -24.19 3.63 10.96
CA HIS A 33 -25.12 2.95 10.06
C HIS A 33 -25.33 3.74 8.75
N LEU A 34 -24.26 4.38 8.28
CA LEU A 34 -24.24 5.10 7.01
C LEU A 34 -23.86 4.13 5.91
N ASN A 35 -24.50 4.25 4.76
CA ASN A 35 -24.15 3.46 3.58
C ASN A 35 -23.54 4.42 2.55
N PHE A 36 -22.22 4.52 2.52
CA PHE A 36 -21.50 5.34 1.53
C PHE A 36 -21.33 4.58 0.21
N GLY A 37 -21.87 3.36 0.08
CA GLY A 37 -21.66 2.49 -1.08
C GLY A 37 -20.22 1.99 -1.19
N ILE A 38 -19.39 2.23 -0.18
CA ILE A 38 -17.99 1.81 -0.15
C ILE A 38 -17.92 0.31 0.15
N ASP A 39 -18.95 -0.26 0.78
CA ASP A 39 -19.13 -1.70 1.02
C ASP A 39 -18.74 -2.57 -0.20
N LEU A 40 -19.08 -2.17 -1.43
CA LEU A 40 -18.71 -2.90 -2.65
C LEU A 40 -17.19 -2.91 -2.92
N LEU A 41 -16.50 -1.80 -2.61
CA LEU A 41 -15.05 -1.66 -2.76
C LEU A 41 -14.29 -2.26 -1.55
N LEU A 42 -14.94 -2.23 -0.38
CA LEU A 42 -14.37 -2.61 0.91
C LEU A 42 -14.52 -4.10 1.23
N HIS A 43 -15.54 -4.75 0.69
CA HIS A 43 -15.75 -6.20 0.73
C HIS A 43 -15.22 -6.93 -0.50
N ASN A 44 -14.81 -6.22 -1.56
CA ASN A 44 -14.19 -6.87 -2.71
C ASN A 44 -12.80 -7.38 -2.32
N SER A 45 -12.74 -8.64 -1.95
CA SER A 45 -11.53 -9.38 -1.59
C SER A 45 -10.39 -9.16 -2.59
N TYR A 46 -10.67 -9.02 -3.88
CA TYR A 46 -9.63 -8.73 -4.88
C TYR A 46 -8.95 -7.37 -4.67
N VAL A 47 -9.70 -6.33 -4.29
CA VAL A 47 -9.15 -5.01 -4.03
C VAL A 47 -8.33 -5.01 -2.73
N ILE A 48 -8.81 -5.73 -1.71
CA ILE A 48 -8.14 -5.86 -0.40
C ILE A 48 -6.82 -6.61 -0.56
N TYR A 49 -6.88 -7.83 -1.07
CA TYR A 49 -5.72 -8.69 -1.21
C TYR A 49 -4.77 -8.15 -2.27
N GLY A 50 -5.29 -7.53 -3.34
CA GLY A 50 -4.47 -6.85 -4.34
C GLY A 50 -3.68 -5.68 -3.75
N ALA A 51 -4.28 -4.84 -2.90
CA ALA A 51 -3.59 -3.75 -2.24
C ALA A 51 -2.52 -4.24 -1.25
N LEU A 52 -2.82 -5.30 -0.48
CA LEU A 52 -1.86 -5.92 0.45
C LEU A 52 -0.69 -6.58 -0.27
N ILE A 53 -0.96 -7.33 -1.34
CA ILE A 53 0.07 -7.96 -2.17
C ILE A 53 0.93 -6.90 -2.86
N GLY A 54 0.31 -5.86 -3.42
CA GLY A 54 1.02 -4.74 -4.02
C GLY A 54 1.93 -4.03 -3.02
N PHE A 55 1.47 -3.87 -1.77
CA PHE A 55 2.25 -3.27 -0.71
C PHE A 55 3.45 -4.14 -0.33
N ALA A 56 3.25 -5.46 -0.18
CA ALA A 56 4.32 -6.40 0.10
C ALA A 56 5.39 -6.41 -1.00
N ILE A 57 4.98 -6.42 -2.28
CA ILE A 57 5.90 -6.37 -3.42
C ILE A 57 6.69 -5.05 -3.44
N ALA A 58 6.04 -3.92 -3.16
CA ALA A 58 6.71 -2.62 -3.12
C ALA A 58 7.77 -2.57 -2.00
N MET A 59 7.45 -3.12 -0.82
CA MET A 59 8.38 -3.23 0.31
C MET A 59 9.59 -4.11 -0.03
N ILE A 60 9.37 -5.31 -0.59
CA ILE A 60 10.45 -6.21 -1.01
C ILE A 60 11.35 -5.52 -2.05
N THR A 61 10.73 -4.84 -3.01
CA THR A 61 11.46 -4.10 -4.05
C THR A 61 12.30 -2.98 -3.46
N MET A 62 11.78 -2.23 -2.47
CA MET A 62 12.57 -1.24 -1.73
C MET A 62 13.78 -1.87 -1.06
N THR A 63 13.58 -2.93 -0.26
CA THR A 63 14.67 -3.60 0.47
C THR A 63 15.78 -4.07 -0.47
N ILE A 64 15.41 -4.74 -1.56
CA ILE A 64 16.39 -5.18 -2.57
C ILE A 64 17.12 -3.97 -3.17
N THR A 65 16.40 -2.91 -3.52
CA THR A 65 17.01 -1.73 -4.15
C THR A 65 17.95 -0.99 -3.21
N GLU A 66 17.63 -0.94 -1.91
CA GLU A 66 18.51 -0.37 -0.88
C GLU A 66 19.78 -1.22 -0.71
N ASP A 67 19.66 -2.53 -0.61
CA ASP A 67 20.83 -3.43 -0.50
C ASP A 67 21.77 -3.28 -1.70
N TYR A 68 21.23 -3.23 -2.92
CA TYR A 68 22.05 -3.00 -4.13
C TYR A 68 22.68 -1.61 -4.18
N LEU A 69 22.04 -0.58 -3.63
CA LEU A 69 22.60 0.77 -3.57
C LEU A 69 23.72 0.86 -2.53
N ASP A 70 23.57 0.25 -1.36
CA ASP A 70 24.61 0.23 -0.32
C ASP A 70 25.85 -0.55 -0.77
N GLU A 71 25.65 -1.68 -1.47
CA GLU A 71 26.76 -2.45 -2.08
C GLU A 71 27.49 -1.62 -3.15
N SER A 72 26.76 -0.87 -3.99
CA SER A 72 27.34 -0.03 -5.04
C SER A 72 28.12 1.17 -4.52
N ASP A 73 27.76 1.73 -3.36
CA ASP A 73 28.46 2.87 -2.76
C ASP A 73 29.75 2.44 -2.01
N ARG A 74 29.95 1.12 -1.78
CA ARG A 74 31.14 0.55 -1.11
C ARG A 74 32.29 0.16 -2.05
N ILE A 75 32.05 0.10 -3.36
CA ILE A 75 33.02 -0.29 -4.40
C ILE A 75 33.57 0.94 -5.10
#